data_AF-A0A5C6Z999-F1
#
_entry.id   AF-A0A5C6Z999-F1
#
_cell.length_a   1.000
_cell.length_b   1.000
_cell.length_c   1.000
_cell.angle_alpha   90.00
_cell.angle_beta   90.00
_cell.angle_gamma   90.00
#
_symmetry.space_group_name_H-M   'P 1'
#
loop_
_entity.id
_entity.type
_entity.pdbx_description
1 polymer ?
#
loop_
_entity_poly.entity_id
_entity_poly.type
_entity_poly.pdbx_seq_one_letter_code
_entity_poly.pdbx_strand_id
1 'polypeptide(L)'
;MILNLISAVFQLINLNETGIGFKEIIFFFTGTISIIILYIFIFKKSTLEKIPINKIERLNEKSIFGKKRFSLKLKNGMKRDLTELKTQTEYNELKKLFSEIGITN
;
A
#
# COMPACT_ATOMS: atom_id res chain seq x y z
N MET A 1 7.74 9.94 -0.86
CA MET A 1 7.65 9.56 -2.28
C MET A 1 6.93 10.60 -3.12
N ILE A 2 5.72 11.06 -2.76
CA ILE A 2 5.07 12.18 -3.48
C ILE A 2 5.95 13.44 -3.45
N LEU A 3 6.47 13.83 -2.28
CA LEU A 3 7.39 14.96 -2.14
C LEU A 3 8.67 14.81 -2.99
N ASN A 4 9.25 13.61 -3.03
CA ASN A 4 10.44 13.33 -3.84
C ASN A 4 10.14 13.43 -5.34
N LEU A 5 8.96 13.00 -5.76
CA LEU A 5 8.49 13.13 -7.14
C LEU A 5 8.34 14.61 -7.51
N ILE A 6 7.69 15.41 -6.66
CA ILE A 6 7.53 16.85 -6.86
C ILE A 6 8.90 17.53 -6.94
N SER A 7 9.82 17.19 -6.04
CA SER A 7 11.19 17.72 -6.05
C SER A 7 11.95 17.35 -7.33
N ALA A 8 11.84 16.11 -7.80
CA ALA A 8 12.46 15.69 -9.06
C ALA A 8 11.87 16.43 -10.26
N VAL A 9 10.55 16.61 -10.33
CA VAL A 9 9.88 17.36 -11.40
C VAL A 9 10.35 18.81 -11.43
N PHE A 10 10.39 19.51 -10.29
CA PHE A 10 10.89 20.89 -10.24
C PHE A 10 12.34 21.01 -10.72
N GLN A 11 13.20 20.08 -10.31
CA GLN A 11 14.61 20.10 -10.71
C GLN A 11 14.78 19.83 -12.21
N LEU A 12 13.97 18.95 -12.78
CA LEU A 12 14.02 18.60 -14.21
C LEU A 12 13.34 19.64 -15.10
N ILE A 13 12.38 20.43 -14.63
CA ILE A 13 11.80 21.54 -15.42
C ILE A 13 12.85 22.63 -15.69
N ASN A 14 13.78 22.84 -14.74
CA ASN A 14 14.86 23.82 -14.88
C ASN A 14 16.02 23.35 -15.79
N LEU A 15 15.96 22.14 -16.35
CA LEU A 15 16.96 21.60 -17.29
C LEU A 15 17.23 22.52 -18.49
N ASN A 16 16.21 23.25 -18.94
CA ASN A 16 16.32 24.15 -20.08
C ASN A 16 17.29 25.31 -19.85
N GLU A 17 17.56 25.69 -18.60
CA GLU A 17 18.49 26.77 -18.28
C GLU A 17 19.90 26.27 -17.92
N THR A 18 20.02 25.07 -17.35
CA THR A 18 21.29 24.57 -16.77
C THR A 18 21.98 23.48 -17.57
N GLY A 19 21.32 22.91 -18.60
CA GLY A 19 21.83 21.75 -19.34
C GLY A 19 21.78 20.45 -18.53
N ILE A 20 22.12 19.32 -19.17
CA ILE A 20 22.13 18.00 -18.52
C ILE A 20 23.43 17.81 -17.75
N GLY A 21 23.38 17.96 -16.43
CA GLY A 21 24.47 17.65 -15.51
C GLY A 21 24.25 16.35 -14.72
N PHE A 22 25.24 16.00 -13.90
CA PHE A 22 25.19 14.80 -13.05
C PHE A 22 24.04 14.88 -12.03
N LYS A 23 23.69 16.09 -11.59
CA LYS A 23 22.59 16.34 -10.66
C LYS A 23 21.25 15.91 -11.27
N GLU A 24 21.00 16.28 -12.52
CA GLU A 24 19.74 16.01 -13.23
C GLU A 24 19.55 14.51 -13.44
N ILE A 25 20.64 13.77 -13.72
CA ILE A 25 20.63 12.30 -13.82
C ILE A 25 20.17 11.67 -12.49
N ILE A 26 20.71 12.13 -11.35
CA ILE A 26 20.33 11.62 -10.02
C ILE A 26 18.84 11.87 -9.75
N PHE A 27 18.35 13.07 -10.05
CA PHE A 27 16.94 13.41 -9.84
C PHE A 27 16.00 12.64 -10.78
N PHE A 28 16.43 12.34 -12.01
CA PHE A 28 15.69 11.47 -12.92
C PHE A 28 15.50 10.08 -12.32
N PHE A 29 16.58 9.41 -11.89
CA PHE A 29 16.48 8.10 -11.23
C PHE A 29 15.62 8.14 -9.96
N THR A 30 15.78 9.19 -9.15
CA THR A 30 14.99 9.39 -7.93
C THR A 30 13.49 9.52 -8.25
N GLY A 31 13.16 10.24 -9.33
CA GLY A 31 11.80 10.36 -9.86
C GLY A 31 11.25 9.01 -10.29
N THR A 32 11.99 8.25 -11.10
CA THR A 32 11.57 6.92 -11.59
C THR A 32 11.30 5.96 -10.44
N ILE A 33 12.20 5.87 -9.45
CA ILE A 33 12.03 5.01 -8.27
C ILE A 33 10.78 5.43 -7.48
N SER A 34 10.55 6.74 -7.34
CA SER A 34 9.37 7.26 -6.64
C SER A 34 8.06 6.87 -7.34
N ILE A 35 8.02 6.92 -8.69
CA ILE A 35 6.86 6.47 -9.49
C ILE A 35 6.59 4.99 -9.25
N ILE A 36 7.62 4.14 -9.32
CA ILE A 36 7.48 2.69 -9.15
C ILE A 36 6.90 2.36 -7.77
N ILE A 37 7.41 3.00 -6.71
CA ILE A 37 6.92 2.77 -5.34
C ILE A 37 5.47 3.25 -5.20
N LEU A 38 5.13 4.40 -5.77
CA LEU A 38 3.75 4.93 -5.74
C LEU A 38 2.78 4.01 -6.48
N TYR A 39 3.18 3.51 -7.66
CA TYR A 39 2.40 2.53 -8.42
C TYR A 39 2.11 1.30 -7.56
N ILE A 40 3.14 0.69 -6.97
CA ILE A 40 2.97 -0.47 -6.09
C ILE A 40 2.02 -0.15 -4.92
N PHE A 41 2.14 1.04 -4.32
CA PHE A 41 1.32 1.43 -3.18
C PHE A 41 -0.17 1.61 -3.53
N ILE A 42 -0.47 2.14 -4.72
CA ILE A 42 -1.84 2.39 -5.19
C ILE A 42 -2.48 1.09 -5.69
N PHE A 43 -1.77 0.33 -6.53
CA PHE A 43 -2.35 -0.82 -7.23
C PHE A 43 -2.36 -2.12 -6.41
N LYS A 44 -1.63 -2.20 -5.28
CA LYS A 44 -1.72 -3.36 -4.36
C LYS A 44 -2.96 -3.34 -3.45
N LYS A 45 -3.98 -2.52 -3.73
CA LYS A 45 -5.27 -2.55 -3.01
C LYS A 45 -6.34 -3.26 -3.84
N SER A 46 -7.02 -4.22 -3.22
CA SER A 46 -8.13 -4.95 -3.87
C SER A 46 -9.39 -4.10 -3.97
N THR A 47 -9.90 -3.94 -5.19
CA THR A 47 -11.16 -3.24 -5.52
C THR A 47 -12.36 -4.18 -5.64
N LEU A 48 -12.17 -5.50 -5.46
CA LEU A 48 -13.25 -6.47 -5.56
C LEU A 48 -14.31 -6.25 -4.47
N GLU A 49 -15.58 -6.28 -4.89
CA GLU A 49 -16.74 -6.12 -4.01
C GLU A 49 -16.94 -7.36 -3.11
N LYS A 50 -16.74 -8.56 -3.68
CA LYS A 50 -16.80 -9.83 -2.95
C LYS A 50 -15.46 -10.57 -3.06
N ILE A 51 -14.89 -10.95 -1.93
CA ILE A 51 -13.61 -11.67 -1.87
C ILE A 51 -13.91 -13.14 -1.55
N PRO A 52 -13.58 -14.09 -2.45
CA PRO A 52 -13.75 -15.49 -2.15
C PRO A 52 -12.72 -15.93 -1.11
N ILE A 53 -13.17 -16.78 -0.18
CA ILE A 53 -12.40 -17.25 0.99
C ILE A 53 -11.06 -17.87 0.56
N ASN A 54 -11.06 -18.65 -0.53
CA ASN A 54 -9.86 -19.31 -1.05
C ASN A 54 -8.75 -18.36 -1.53
N LYS A 55 -9.05 -17.07 -1.76
CA LYS A 55 -8.08 -16.04 -2.14
C LYS A 55 -7.51 -15.29 -0.93
N ILE A 56 -8.05 -15.51 0.26
CA ILE A 56 -7.54 -14.91 1.49
C ILE A 56 -6.29 -15.70 1.91
N GLU A 57 -5.20 -15.00 2.14
CA GLU A 57 -3.95 -15.57 2.63
C GLU A 57 -3.89 -15.46 4.16
N ARG A 58 -4.14 -14.25 4.68
CA ARG A 58 -4.13 -14.00 6.12
C ARG A 58 -4.92 -12.76 6.53
N LEU A 59 -5.36 -12.75 7.77
CA LEU A 59 -5.85 -11.56 8.48
C LEU A 59 -4.66 -10.76 9.01
N ASN A 60 -4.72 -9.43 8.99
CA ASN A 60 -3.60 -8.57 9.38
C ASN A 60 -4.08 -7.34 10.16
N GLU A 61 -3.60 -7.19 11.38
CA GLU A 61 -3.84 -6.05 12.25
C GLU A 61 -2.74 -4.99 12.08
N LYS A 62 -3.12 -3.71 11.99
CA LYS A 62 -2.18 -2.60 11.93
C LYS A 62 -2.65 -1.46 12.82
N SER A 63 -1.79 -0.97 13.70
CA SER A 63 -2.03 0.28 14.43
C SER A 63 -1.56 1.47 13.59
N ILE A 64 -2.47 2.41 13.30
CA ILE A 64 -2.19 3.64 12.56
C ILE A 64 -2.75 4.80 13.38
N PHE A 65 -1.88 5.73 13.80
CA PHE A 65 -2.25 6.90 14.62
C PHE A 65 -3.08 6.52 15.86
N GLY A 66 -2.66 5.49 16.59
CA GLY A 66 -3.34 5.03 17.81
C GLY A 66 -4.67 4.30 17.59
N LYS A 67 -5.16 4.23 16.35
CA LYS A 67 -6.35 3.47 15.98
C LYS A 67 -5.95 2.16 15.33
N LYS A 68 -6.52 1.07 15.84
CA LYS A 68 -6.39 -0.24 15.21
C LYS A 68 -7.18 -0.25 13.90
N ARG A 69 -6.54 -0.74 12.85
CA ARG A 69 -7.14 -0.99 11.54
C ARG A 69 -6.89 -2.43 11.16
N PHE A 70 -7.91 -3.06 10.62
CA PHE A 70 -7.87 -4.45 10.23
C PHE A 70 -7.86 -4.55 8.71
N SER A 71 -7.11 -5.52 8.18
CA SER A 71 -6.95 -5.70 6.74
C SER A 71 -6.79 -7.18 6.39
N LEU A 72 -7.23 -7.57 5.21
CA LEU A 72 -6.98 -8.88 4.63
C LEU A 72 -5.82 -8.79 3.66
N LYS A 73 -4.88 -9.73 3.75
CA LYS A 73 -3.90 -9.98 2.70
C LYS A 73 -4.42 -11.11 1.82
N LEU A 74 -4.43 -10.88 0.51
CA LEU A 74 -4.85 -11.85 -0.49
C LEU A 74 -3.63 -12.56 -1.08
N LYS A 75 -3.82 -13.79 -1.58
CA LYS A 75 -2.75 -14.63 -2.17
C LYS A 75 -2.04 -13.97 -3.36
N ASN A 76 -2.71 -13.05 -4.05
CA ASN A 76 -2.11 -12.27 -5.15
C ASN A 76 -1.27 -11.07 -4.65
N GLY A 77 -1.03 -10.96 -3.34
CA GLY A 77 -0.26 -9.87 -2.73
C GLY A 77 -1.03 -8.56 -2.56
N MET A 78 -2.30 -8.51 -2.96
CA MET A 78 -3.17 -7.35 -2.74
C MET A 78 -3.67 -7.31 -1.29
N LYS A 79 -4.07 -6.13 -0.83
CA LYS A 79 -4.64 -5.90 0.50
C LYS A 79 -6.05 -5.34 0.41
N ARG A 80 -6.94 -5.75 1.31
CA ARG A 80 -8.27 -5.16 1.49
C ARG A 80 -8.38 -4.61 2.90
N ASP A 81 -8.66 -3.32 3.02
CA ASP A 81 -8.91 -2.70 4.32
C ASP A 81 -10.34 -3.07 4.78
N LEU A 82 -10.49 -3.52 6.03
CA LEU A 82 -11.77 -3.83 6.65
C LEU A 82 -12.23 -2.61 7.45
N THR A 83 -12.87 -1.65 6.78
CA THR A 83 -13.28 -0.37 7.39
C THR A 83 -14.49 -0.48 8.31
N GLU A 84 -15.24 -1.58 8.23
CA GLU A 84 -16.47 -1.81 8.99
C GLU A 84 -16.20 -2.33 10.41
N LEU A 85 -15.06 -2.97 10.64
CA LEU A 85 -14.65 -3.45 11.96
C LEU A 85 -14.14 -2.29 12.80
N LYS A 86 -14.94 -1.89 13.79
CA LYS A 86 -14.63 -0.73 14.65
C LYS A 86 -14.09 -1.17 16.01
N THR A 87 -14.41 -2.38 16.45
CA THR A 87 -14.09 -2.86 17.79
C THR A 87 -13.10 -4.02 17.77
N GLN A 88 -12.32 -4.15 18.85
CA GLN A 88 -11.40 -5.29 19.02
C GLN A 88 -12.15 -6.61 19.23
N THR A 89 -13.36 -6.55 19.79
CA THR A 89 -14.23 -7.71 20.00
C THR A 89 -14.69 -8.31 18.69
N GLU A 90 -15.19 -7.49 17.76
CA GLU A 90 -15.56 -7.93 16.40
C GLU A 90 -14.36 -8.56 15.67
N TYR A 91 -13.16 -7.97 15.83
CA TYR A 91 -11.94 -8.53 15.25
C TYR A 91 -11.59 -9.89 15.84
N ASN A 92 -11.70 -10.05 17.16
CA ASN A 92 -11.40 -11.33 17.81
C ASN A 92 -12.40 -12.42 17.42
N GLU A 93 -13.67 -12.08 17.21
CA GLU A 93 -14.68 -12.99 16.65
C GLU A 93 -14.35 -13.38 15.21
N LEU A 94 -14.03 -12.41 14.36
CA LEU A 94 -13.60 -12.67 12.99
C LEU A 94 -12.34 -13.55 12.93
N LYS A 95 -11.38 -13.30 13.84
CA LYS A 95 -10.16 -14.09 13.97
C LYS A 95 -10.46 -15.55 14.31
N LYS A 96 -11.44 -15.81 15.18
CA LYS A 96 -11.90 -17.16 15.50
C LYS A 96 -12.52 -17.84 14.29
N LEU A 97 -13.44 -17.17 13.59
CA LEU A 97 -14.05 -17.68 12.37
C LEU A 97 -13.00 -17.99 11.29
N PHE A 98 -12.00 -17.15 11.14
CA PHE A 98 -10.91 -17.36 10.17
C PHE A 98 -10.02 -18.55 10.54
N SER A 99 -9.73 -18.74 11.84
CA SER A 99 -9.03 -19.94 12.31
C SER A 99 -9.81 -21.22 12.02
N GLU A 100 -11.13 -21.21 12.24
CA GLU A 100 -12.02 -22.37 12.00
C GLU A 100 -12.05 -22.78 10.52
N ILE A 101 -11.92 -21.81 9.62
CA ILE A 101 -11.91 -22.02 8.16
C ILE A 101 -10.47 -22.29 7.64
N GLY A 102 -9.48 -22.34 8.54
CA GLY A 102 -8.08 -22.64 8.20
C GLY A 102 -7.30 -21.48 7.58
N ILE A 103 -7.76 -20.25 7.75
CA ILE A 103 -7.03 -19.04 7.33
C ILE A 103 -6.05 -18.64 8.43
N THR A 104 -4.80 -18.38 8.05
CA THR A 104 -3.74 -18.00 8.99
C THR A 104 -3.98 -16.58 9.55
N ASN A 105 -3.72 -16.41 10.85
CA ASN A 105 -3.91 -15.16 11.59
C ASN A 105 -2.59 -14.49 11.98
#